data_AF-A0A8S0UQW8-F1
#
_entry.id   AF-A0A8S0UQW8-F1
#
_cell.length_a   1.000
_cell.length_b   1.000
_cell.length_c   1.000
_cell.angle_alpha   90.00
_cell.angle_beta   90.00
_cell.angle_gamma   90.00
#
_symmetry.space_group_name_H-M   'P 1'
#
loop_
_entity.id
_entity.type
_entity.pdbx_description
1 polymer ?
#
loop_
_entity_poly.entity_id
_entity_poly.type
_entity_poly.pdbx_seq_one_letter_code
_entity_poly.pdbx_strand_id
1 'polypeptide(L)'
;MKRRVKEIEEMRDLEKKAEELQYKVDKEYDINSEDGLDDNREDTEEEKRMRVRKELEKVAKEQAERRKTAQLMFELGQRAYGKGMYGRAIEFLEGALTIIPRPTLFGGEIQIWLAMAYEANNRHADCIALYQQLEKKHPSVSIRRQAADLRYILQAPKLKISQEEMVTIPLIGSSYDSYAATWTDKNKDRDERRSGSTTSQLPSTRDYLADFLVWKPPVDLEKNQAFWVALTLWVGLVGAALFLQS
;
A
#
# COMPACT_ATOMS: atom_id res chain seq x y z
N MET A 1 29.95 -4.83 -16.59
CA MET A 1 30.08 -6.17 -17.22
C MET A 1 30.56 -7.25 -16.26
N LYS A 2 31.66 -7.08 -15.51
CA LYS A 2 32.23 -8.14 -14.64
C LYS A 2 31.27 -8.77 -13.61
N ARG A 3 30.31 -8.03 -13.04
CA ARG A 3 29.34 -8.57 -12.07
C ARG A 3 28.33 -9.54 -12.67
N ARG A 4 27.81 -9.25 -13.87
CA ARG A 4 26.84 -10.14 -14.55
C ARG A 4 27.48 -11.44 -15.03
N VAL A 5 28.76 -11.40 -15.41
CA VAL A 5 29.50 -12.62 -15.79
C VAL A 5 29.68 -13.52 -14.56
N LYS A 6 30.02 -12.93 -13.40
CA LYS A 6 30.13 -13.66 -12.14
C LYS A 6 28.79 -14.28 -11.69
N GLU A 7 27.70 -13.55 -11.84
CA GLU A 7 26.35 -14.06 -11.53
C GLU A 7 25.94 -15.23 -12.45
N ILE A 8 26.33 -15.19 -13.73
CA ILE A 8 26.06 -16.29 -14.70
C ILE A 8 26.90 -17.52 -14.38
N GLU A 9 28.15 -17.34 -13.96
CA GLU A 9 29.02 -18.43 -13.51
C GLU A 9 28.47 -19.06 -12.22
N GLU A 10 28.07 -18.24 -11.23
CA GLU A 10 27.44 -18.71 -9.99
C GLU A 10 26.12 -19.46 -10.27
N MET A 11 25.30 -19.00 -11.23
CA MET A 11 24.09 -19.72 -11.62
C MET A 11 24.37 -21.09 -12.26
N ARG A 12 25.34 -21.16 -13.18
CA ARG A 12 25.74 -22.44 -13.80
C ARG A 12 26.30 -23.44 -12.80
N ASP A 13 27.05 -22.96 -11.80
CA ASP A 13 27.58 -23.81 -10.75
C ASP A 13 26.49 -24.33 -9.81
N LEU A 14 25.41 -23.55 -9.63
CA LEU A 14 24.22 -23.99 -8.90
C LEU A 14 23.40 -25.00 -9.71
N GLU A 15 23.25 -24.81 -11.01
CA GLU A 15 22.57 -25.76 -11.90
C GLU A 15 23.29 -27.11 -11.92
N LYS A 16 24.62 -27.12 -12.07
CA LYS A 16 25.42 -28.36 -12.03
C LYS A 16 25.31 -29.08 -10.68
N LYS A 17 25.32 -28.34 -9.57
CA LYS A 17 25.13 -28.92 -8.23
C LYS A 17 23.73 -29.51 -8.06
N ALA A 18 22.71 -28.88 -8.64
CA ALA A 18 21.35 -29.41 -8.62
C ALA A 18 21.25 -30.70 -9.44
N GLU A 19 21.85 -30.74 -10.63
CA GLU A 19 21.91 -31.94 -11.48
C GLU A 19 22.69 -33.09 -10.80
N GLU A 20 23.81 -32.80 -10.13
CA GLU A 20 24.56 -33.82 -9.38
C GLU A 20 23.79 -34.37 -8.19
N LEU A 21 23.03 -33.52 -7.48
CA LEU A 21 22.16 -33.97 -6.40
C LEU A 21 21.01 -34.82 -6.94
N GLN A 22 20.44 -34.44 -8.07
CA GLN A 22 19.37 -35.18 -8.72
C GLN A 22 19.86 -36.54 -9.21
N TYR A 23 21.03 -36.59 -9.85
CA TYR A 23 21.68 -37.85 -10.23
C TYR A 23 22.01 -38.75 -9.04
N LYS A 24 22.43 -38.18 -7.90
CA LYS A 24 22.66 -38.95 -6.66
C LYS A 24 21.36 -39.52 -6.09
N VAL A 25 20.28 -38.74 -6.10
CA VAL A 25 18.96 -39.20 -5.66
C VAL A 25 18.45 -40.31 -6.57
N ASP A 26 18.57 -40.15 -7.89
CA ASP A 26 18.14 -41.16 -8.87
C ASP A 26 18.95 -42.46 -8.72
N LYS A 27 20.27 -42.35 -8.46
CA LYS A 27 21.14 -43.50 -8.24
C LYS A 27 20.91 -44.19 -6.90
N GLU A 28 20.57 -43.44 -5.86
CA GLU A 28 20.16 -43.98 -4.56
C GLU A 28 18.78 -44.65 -4.63
N TYR A 29 17.94 -44.24 -5.59
CA TYR A 29 16.67 -44.88 -5.94
C TYR A 29 16.85 -46.24 -6.63
N ASP A 30 17.85 -46.36 -7.51
CA ASP A 30 18.10 -47.57 -8.31
C ASP A 30 18.73 -48.71 -7.47
N ILE A 31 19.42 -48.39 -6.36
CA ILE A 31 20.10 -49.38 -5.50
C ILE A 31 19.14 -49.99 -4.46
N ASN A 32 18.05 -49.30 -4.11
CA ASN A 32 17.12 -49.74 -3.05
C ASN A 32 15.89 -50.51 -3.58
N SER A 33 15.86 -50.84 -4.88
CA SER A 33 14.73 -51.48 -5.56
C SER A 33 14.76 -53.02 -5.57
N GLU A 34 15.69 -53.64 -4.84
CA GLU A 34 15.87 -55.10 -4.85
C GLU A 34 16.18 -55.66 -3.45
N ASP A 35 15.26 -55.52 -2.49
CA ASP A 35 14.88 -56.62 -1.59
C ASP A 35 13.66 -56.27 -0.71
N GLY A 36 12.78 -57.27 -0.51
CA GLY A 36 12.01 -57.36 0.73
C GLY A 36 10.63 -56.70 0.82
N LEU A 37 9.61 -57.43 0.34
CA LEU A 37 8.25 -57.56 0.87
C LEU A 37 8.02 -57.02 2.32
N ASP A 38 7.30 -55.89 2.48
CA ASP A 38 6.65 -55.51 3.75
C ASP A 38 5.33 -54.76 3.52
N ASP A 39 4.34 -55.14 4.32
CA ASP A 39 2.93 -54.74 4.29
C ASP A 39 2.73 -53.34 4.89
N ASN A 40 3.19 -52.31 4.18
CA ASN A 40 2.83 -50.93 4.46
C ASN A 40 2.31 -50.28 3.19
N ARG A 41 1.08 -49.77 3.24
CA ARG A 41 0.45 -49.01 2.15
C ARG A 41 1.33 -47.79 1.85
N GLU A 42 2.23 -47.93 0.90
CA GLU A 42 2.95 -46.80 0.31
C GLU A 42 1.91 -45.95 -0.41
N ASP A 43 1.43 -44.91 0.28
CA ASP A 43 0.74 -43.83 -0.40
C ASP A 43 1.63 -43.40 -1.57
N THR A 44 1.09 -43.48 -2.78
CA THR A 44 1.80 -43.16 -4.02
C THR A 44 2.46 -41.78 -3.87
N GLU A 45 3.63 -41.56 -4.49
CA GLU A 45 4.35 -40.30 -4.38
C GLU A 45 3.47 -39.07 -4.67
N GLU A 46 2.47 -39.24 -5.54
CA GLU A 46 1.46 -38.25 -5.87
C GLU A 46 0.58 -37.87 -4.66
N GLU A 47 0.16 -38.83 -3.85
CA GLU A 47 -0.63 -38.60 -2.63
C GLU A 47 0.18 -37.89 -1.55
N LYS A 48 1.49 -38.19 -1.44
CA LYS A 48 2.43 -37.45 -0.57
C LYS A 48 2.57 -35.99 -1.03
N ARG A 49 2.76 -35.76 -2.33
CA ARG A 49 2.82 -34.41 -2.93
C ARG A 49 1.51 -33.64 -2.72
N MET A 50 0.36 -34.30 -2.85
CA MET A 50 -0.96 -33.69 -2.63
C MET A 50 -1.19 -33.30 -1.17
N ARG A 51 -0.75 -34.11 -0.21
CA ARG A 51 -0.80 -33.76 1.22
C ARG A 51 0.06 -32.55 1.55
N VAL A 52 1.31 -32.53 1.09
CA VAL A 52 2.22 -31.38 1.29
C VAL A 52 1.63 -30.12 0.68
N ARG A 53 1.09 -30.17 -0.54
CA ARG A 53 0.44 -29.02 -1.19
C ARG A 53 -0.75 -28.50 -0.37
N LYS A 54 -1.60 -29.39 0.15
CA LYS A 54 -2.76 -29.02 0.98
C LYS A 54 -2.34 -28.40 2.31
N GLU A 55 -1.27 -28.90 2.92
CA GLU A 55 -0.70 -28.33 4.15
C GLU A 55 -0.09 -26.95 3.89
N LEU A 56 0.68 -26.80 2.82
CA LEU A 56 1.23 -25.51 2.40
C LEU A 56 0.13 -24.49 2.11
N GLU A 57 -0.95 -24.90 1.44
CA GLU A 57 -2.10 -24.04 1.19
C GLU A 57 -2.79 -23.62 2.49
N LYS A 58 -2.96 -24.55 3.43
CA LYS A 58 -3.53 -24.26 4.75
C LYS A 58 -2.67 -23.27 5.54
N VAL A 59 -1.35 -23.48 5.57
CA VAL A 59 -0.39 -22.57 6.23
C VAL A 59 -0.40 -21.20 5.54
N ALA A 60 -0.47 -21.15 4.22
CA ALA A 60 -0.55 -19.90 3.48
C ALA A 60 -1.83 -19.12 3.82
N LYS A 61 -2.97 -19.80 3.92
CA LYS A 61 -4.25 -19.19 4.35
C LYS A 61 -4.17 -18.63 5.76
N GLU A 62 -3.64 -19.40 6.70
CA GLU A 62 -3.47 -18.96 8.09
C GLU A 62 -2.51 -17.75 8.19
N GLN A 63 -1.39 -17.78 7.46
CA GLN A 63 -0.48 -16.63 7.41
C GLN A 63 -1.14 -15.40 6.79
N ALA A 64 -1.97 -15.57 5.77
CA ALA A 64 -2.72 -14.48 5.15
C ALA A 64 -3.72 -13.86 6.13
N GLU A 65 -4.44 -14.68 6.91
CA GLU A 65 -5.34 -14.21 7.96
C GLU A 65 -4.60 -13.45 9.06
N ARG A 66 -3.49 -14.00 9.57
CA ARG A 66 -2.62 -13.31 10.53
C ARG A 66 -2.15 -11.97 9.98
N ARG A 67 -1.70 -11.90 8.73
CA ARG A 67 -1.30 -10.65 8.09
C ARG A 67 -2.45 -9.65 7.98
N LYS A 68 -3.66 -10.07 7.63
CA LYS A 68 -4.85 -9.21 7.59
C LYS A 68 -5.17 -8.62 8.96
N THR A 69 -5.12 -9.44 10.02
CA THR A 69 -5.36 -8.95 11.39
C THR A 69 -4.33 -7.91 11.82
N ALA A 70 -3.06 -8.13 11.47
CA ALA A 70 -2.01 -7.19 11.80
C ALA A 70 -2.07 -5.90 10.96
N GLN A 71 -2.54 -5.97 9.70
CA GLN A 71 -2.85 -4.78 8.90
C GLN A 71 -3.98 -3.95 9.52
N LEU A 72 -5.04 -4.61 10.01
CA LEU A 72 -6.11 -3.93 10.72
C LEU A 72 -5.58 -3.21 11.97
N MET A 73 -4.74 -3.87 12.77
CA MET A 73 -4.11 -3.26 13.95
C MET A 73 -3.22 -2.09 13.58
N PHE A 74 -2.45 -2.20 12.50
CA PHE A 74 -1.62 -1.12 11.99
C PHE A 74 -2.45 0.10 11.58
N GLU A 75 -3.54 -0.10 10.84
CA GLU A 75 -4.43 0.98 10.44
C GLU A 75 -5.11 1.64 11.64
N LEU A 76 -5.55 0.85 12.63
CA LEU A 76 -6.08 1.36 13.89
C LEU A 76 -5.03 2.19 14.66
N GLY A 77 -3.78 1.73 14.68
CA GLY A 77 -2.65 2.45 15.25
C GLY A 77 -2.42 3.80 14.56
N GLN A 78 -2.42 3.84 13.22
CA GLN A 78 -2.28 5.08 12.44
C GLN A 78 -3.46 6.05 12.69
N ARG A 79 -4.69 5.54 12.74
CA ARG A 79 -5.88 6.34 13.06
C ARG A 79 -5.82 6.88 14.50
N ALA A 80 -5.34 6.10 15.46
CA ALA A 80 -5.15 6.55 16.84
C ALA A 80 -4.05 7.61 16.95
N TYR A 81 -2.95 7.43 16.23
CA TYR A 81 -1.86 8.39 16.14
C TYR A 81 -2.35 9.74 15.59
N GLY A 82 -3.09 9.73 14.48
CA GLY A 82 -3.66 10.95 13.88
C GLY A 82 -4.67 11.69 14.76
N LYS A 83 -5.27 11.00 15.74
CA LYS A 83 -6.17 11.59 16.75
C LYS A 83 -5.43 12.11 18.00
N GLY A 84 -4.10 11.99 18.06
CA GLY A 84 -3.30 12.36 19.23
C GLY A 84 -3.33 11.35 20.37
N MET A 85 -3.94 10.17 20.18
CA MET A 85 -3.97 9.10 21.19
C MET A 85 -2.71 8.23 21.11
N TYR A 86 -1.54 8.83 21.35
CA TYR A 86 -0.24 8.18 21.12
C TYR A 86 -0.02 6.93 21.97
N GLY A 87 -0.49 6.91 23.23
CA GLY A 87 -0.44 5.73 24.09
C GLY A 87 -1.17 4.52 23.49
N ARG A 88 -2.40 4.72 22.99
CA ARG A 88 -3.17 3.66 22.32
C ARG A 88 -2.55 3.26 20.97
N ALA A 89 -1.96 4.21 20.25
CA ALA A 89 -1.27 3.92 19.00
C ALA A 89 -0.09 2.96 19.23
N ILE A 90 0.69 3.18 20.30
CA ILE A 90 1.78 2.29 20.70
C ILE A 90 1.26 0.88 20.97
N GLU A 91 0.17 0.73 21.74
CA GLU A 91 -0.42 -0.59 22.05
C GLU A 91 -0.82 -1.36 20.77
N PHE A 92 -1.50 -0.71 19.83
CA PHE A 92 -1.89 -1.35 18.57
C PHE A 92 -0.69 -1.73 17.70
N LEU A 93 0.35 -0.89 17.64
CA LEU A 93 1.56 -1.14 16.85
C LEU A 93 2.41 -2.25 17.47
N GLU A 94 2.56 -2.27 18.80
CA GLU A 94 3.22 -3.36 19.52
C GLU A 94 2.44 -4.68 19.35
N GLY A 95 1.11 -4.63 19.42
CA GLY A 95 0.24 -5.76 19.10
C GLY A 95 0.47 -6.31 17.69
N ALA A 96 0.57 -5.44 16.69
CA ALA A 96 0.87 -5.85 15.31
C ALA A 96 2.24 -6.53 15.17
N LEU A 97 3.26 -6.07 15.93
CA LEU A 97 4.59 -6.67 15.94
C LEU A 97 4.65 -8.04 16.62
N THR A 98 3.64 -8.43 17.41
CA THR A 98 3.56 -9.80 17.94
C THR A 98 3.13 -10.80 16.85
N ILE A 99 2.35 -10.33 15.86
CA ILE A 99 1.81 -11.15 14.77
C ILE A 99 2.81 -11.22 13.60
N ILE A 100 3.47 -10.10 13.30
CA ILE A 100 4.38 -9.99 12.16
C ILE A 100 5.84 -10.04 12.61
N PRO A 101 6.69 -10.83 11.93
CA PRO A 101 8.11 -10.83 12.22
C PRO A 101 8.76 -9.47 11.88
N ARG A 102 9.52 -8.94 12.85
CA ARG A 102 10.27 -7.67 12.78
C ARG A 102 11.15 -7.46 11.55
N PRO A 103 11.91 -8.45 11.01
CA PRO A 103 12.79 -8.22 9.86
C PRO A 103 12.05 -8.11 8.51
N THR A 104 10.72 -8.25 8.47
CA THR A 104 9.95 -8.08 7.24
C THR A 104 9.84 -6.61 6.87
N LEU A 105 9.61 -6.32 5.59
CA LEU A 105 9.39 -4.93 5.14
C LEU A 105 8.25 -4.26 5.90
N PHE A 106 7.10 -4.94 6.02
CA PHE A 106 5.95 -4.43 6.76
C PHE A 106 6.23 -4.32 8.27
N GLY A 107 6.98 -5.26 8.85
CA GLY A 107 7.46 -5.17 10.23
C GLY A 107 8.33 -3.92 10.46
N GLY A 108 9.23 -3.61 9.53
CA GLY A 108 10.05 -2.40 9.57
C GLY A 108 9.23 -1.11 9.49
N GLU A 109 8.20 -1.06 8.64
CA GLU A 109 7.27 0.07 8.57
C GLU A 109 6.53 0.28 9.90
N ILE A 110 5.99 -0.80 10.49
CA ILE A 110 5.34 -0.75 11.81
C ILE A 110 6.32 -0.23 12.87
N GLN A 111 7.59 -0.65 12.82
CA GLN A 111 8.63 -0.18 13.74
C GLN A 111 8.95 1.31 13.57
N ILE A 112 8.96 1.83 12.34
CA ILE A 112 9.11 3.28 12.09
C ILE A 112 7.92 4.04 12.70
N TRP A 113 6.69 3.59 12.47
CA TRP A 113 5.50 4.17 13.08
C TRP A 113 5.51 4.10 14.61
N LEU A 114 6.01 3.00 15.16
CA LEU A 114 6.17 2.85 16.61
C LEU A 114 7.18 3.84 17.18
N ALA A 115 8.31 4.07 16.51
CA ALA A 115 9.28 5.09 16.92
C ALA A 115 8.68 6.50 16.89
N MET A 116 7.92 6.85 15.86
CA MET A 116 7.21 8.13 15.79
C MET A 116 6.18 8.26 16.93
N ALA A 117 5.45 7.19 17.24
CA ALA A 117 4.53 7.16 18.37
C ALA A 117 5.24 7.33 19.73
N TYR A 118 6.44 6.76 19.91
CA TYR A 118 7.26 7.00 21.11
C TYR A 118 7.72 8.45 21.23
N GLU A 119 8.14 9.08 20.13
CA GLU A 119 8.51 10.49 20.11
C GLU A 119 7.33 11.37 20.54
N ALA A 120 6.16 11.15 19.94
CA ALA A 120 4.94 11.90 20.25
C ALA A 120 4.44 11.69 21.69
N ASN A 121 4.81 10.56 22.31
CA ASN A 121 4.48 10.25 23.70
C ASN A 121 5.60 10.63 24.70
N ASN A 122 6.48 11.59 24.35
CA ASN A 122 7.61 12.06 25.16
C ASN A 122 8.69 11.01 25.49
N ARG A 123 8.69 9.84 24.82
CA ARG A 123 9.68 8.77 24.99
C ARG A 123 10.82 8.91 23.96
N HIS A 124 11.49 10.07 23.98
CA HIS A 124 12.50 10.41 22.97
C HIS A 124 13.71 9.47 22.96
N ALA A 125 14.15 8.99 24.14
CA ALA A 125 15.29 8.08 24.24
C ALA A 125 15.00 6.73 23.55
N ASP A 126 13.80 6.18 23.76
CA ASP A 126 13.36 4.91 23.16
C ASP A 126 13.23 5.04 21.63
N CYS A 127 12.73 6.18 21.16
CA CYS A 127 12.65 6.50 19.73
C CYS A 127 14.03 6.45 19.05
N ILE A 128 15.02 7.16 19.62
CA ILE A 128 16.40 7.18 19.08
C ILE A 128 17.02 5.78 19.12
N ALA A 129 16.84 5.05 20.22
CA ALA A 129 17.35 3.68 20.35
C ALA A 129 16.74 2.75 19.29
N LEU A 130 15.44 2.88 19.03
CA LEU A 130 14.75 2.06 18.03
C LEU A 130 15.22 2.38 16.60
N TYR A 131 15.43 3.66 16.26
CA TYR A 131 16.00 4.02 14.96
C TYR A 131 17.43 3.51 14.78
N GLN A 132 18.28 3.61 15.80
CA GLN A 132 19.63 3.03 15.74
C GLN A 132 19.60 1.51 15.57
N GLN A 133 18.64 0.83 16.20
CA GLN A 133 18.46 -0.60 16.04
C GLN A 133 18.04 -0.96 14.61
N LEU A 134 17.08 -0.24 14.04
CA LEU A 134 16.62 -0.42 12.66
C LEU A 134 17.75 -0.23 11.66
N GLU A 135 18.50 0.87 11.79
CA GLU A 135 19.66 1.17 10.94
C GLU A 135 20.72 0.07 10.96
N LYS A 136 20.97 -0.58 12.11
CA LYS A 136 22.03 -1.60 12.22
C LYS A 136 21.56 -2.99 11.81
N LYS A 137 20.32 -3.37 12.13
CA LYS A 137 19.87 -4.78 12.10
C LYS A 137 18.87 -5.09 10.99
N HIS A 138 18.13 -4.12 10.47
CA HIS A 138 17.04 -4.42 9.55
C HIS A 138 17.57 -4.87 8.18
N PRO A 139 17.07 -5.97 7.56
CA PRO A 139 17.61 -6.48 6.30
C PRO A 139 17.35 -5.55 5.10
N SER A 140 16.23 -4.83 5.07
CA SER A 140 15.92 -3.91 3.96
C SER A 140 16.68 -2.58 4.06
N VAL A 141 17.32 -2.19 2.96
CA VAL A 141 18.10 -0.94 2.85
C VAL A 141 17.19 0.30 2.98
N SER A 142 15.99 0.24 2.43
CA SER A 142 15.02 1.36 2.45
C SER A 142 14.66 1.76 3.88
N ILE A 143 14.33 0.78 4.73
CA ILE A 143 13.99 1.01 6.14
C ILE A 143 15.19 1.52 6.92
N ARG A 144 16.40 0.97 6.68
CA ARG A 144 17.63 1.49 7.30
C ARG A 144 17.87 2.95 6.98
N ARG A 145 17.68 3.33 5.71
CA ARG A 145 17.84 4.71 5.24
C ARG A 145 16.80 5.63 5.89
N GLN A 146 15.53 5.24 5.86
CA GLN A 146 14.46 6.00 6.51
C GLN A 146 14.73 6.21 8.00
N ALA A 147 15.15 5.16 8.71
CA ALA A 147 15.51 5.27 10.12
C ALA A 147 16.71 6.20 10.36
N ALA A 148 17.74 6.14 9.52
CA ALA A 148 18.91 7.02 9.61
C ALA A 148 18.54 8.49 9.37
N ASP A 149 17.71 8.77 8.35
CA ASP A 149 17.24 10.11 8.02
C ASP A 149 16.39 10.70 9.16
N LEU A 150 15.44 9.91 9.70
CA LEU A 150 14.61 10.32 10.83
C LEU A 150 15.44 10.55 12.09
N ARG A 151 16.40 9.67 12.38
CA ARG A 151 17.33 9.85 13.51
C ARG A 151 18.15 11.14 13.35
N TYR A 152 18.62 11.43 12.14
CA TYR A 152 19.38 12.63 11.85
C TYR A 152 18.57 13.90 12.12
N ILE A 153 17.30 13.94 11.69
CA ILE A 153 16.39 15.05 11.96
C ILE A 153 16.20 15.26 13.47
N LEU A 154 15.97 14.17 14.23
CA LEU A 154 15.73 14.25 15.67
C LEU A 154 16.98 14.66 16.47
N GLN A 155 18.17 14.29 15.99
CA GLN A 155 19.43 14.62 16.65
C GLN A 155 19.98 16.00 16.24
N ALA A 156 19.38 16.65 15.24
CA ALA A 156 19.85 17.92 14.74
C ALA A 156 19.89 18.97 15.86
N PRO A 157 21.01 19.72 16.02
CA PRO A 157 21.09 20.78 17.01
C PRO A 157 20.08 21.87 16.67
N LYS A 158 19.32 22.32 17.66
CA LYS A 158 18.41 23.46 17.50
C LYS A 158 19.24 24.70 17.15
N LEU A 159 18.90 25.33 16.02
CA LEU A 159 19.46 26.60 15.62
C LEU A 159 19.11 27.66 16.68
N LYS A 160 20.14 28.31 17.25
CA LYS A 160 19.96 29.45 18.15
C LYS A 160 19.94 30.70 17.28
N ILE A 161 18.76 31.25 17.02
CA ILE A 161 18.61 32.51 16.30
C ILE A 161 18.90 33.65 17.27
N SER A 162 19.87 34.50 16.94
CA SER A 162 20.18 35.69 17.74
C SER A 162 19.13 36.80 17.52
N GLN A 163 18.99 37.73 18.48
CA GLN A 163 18.05 38.86 18.34
C GLN A 163 18.42 39.77 17.17
N GLU A 164 19.69 39.82 16.78
CA GLU A 164 20.19 40.62 15.66
C GLU A 164 19.84 39.98 14.29
N GLU A 165 19.77 38.65 14.22
CA GLU A 165 19.29 37.92 13.04
C GLU A 165 17.76 37.91 12.94
N MET A 166 17.07 38.17 14.05
CA MET A 166 15.62 38.15 14.11
C MET A 166 15.05 39.40 13.45
N VAL A 167 14.43 39.23 12.28
CA VAL A 167 13.67 40.32 11.65
C VAL A 167 12.39 40.57 12.45
N THR A 168 12.32 41.70 13.13
CA THR A 168 11.09 42.16 13.78
C THR A 168 10.13 42.68 12.72
N ILE A 169 9.04 41.96 12.50
CA ILE A 169 7.94 42.46 11.67
C ILE A 169 7.21 43.51 12.52
N PRO A 170 7.23 44.81 12.14
CA PRO A 170 6.45 45.80 12.85
C PRO A 170 4.98 45.40 12.76
N LEU A 171 4.27 45.45 13.89
CA LEU A 171 2.83 45.28 13.91
C LEU A 171 2.22 46.42 13.09
N ILE A 172 1.92 46.16 11.82
CA ILE A 172 1.10 47.08 11.04
C ILE A 172 -0.28 47.03 11.69
N GLY A 173 -0.81 48.21 12.06
CA GLY A 173 -2.13 48.29 12.69
C GLY A 173 -3.19 47.54 11.89
N SER A 174 -4.28 47.15 12.57
CA SER A 174 -5.39 46.36 12.01
C SER A 174 -6.01 46.91 10.71
N SER A 175 -5.68 48.15 10.32
CA SER A 175 -6.09 48.75 9.06
C SER A 175 -5.45 48.10 7.82
N TYR A 176 -4.25 47.52 7.94
CA TYR A 176 -3.53 46.91 6.80
C TYR A 176 -3.92 45.45 6.58
N ASP A 177 -4.28 44.74 7.65
CA ASP A 177 -4.77 43.35 7.62
C ASP A 177 -6.09 43.26 6.84
N SER A 178 -6.89 44.34 6.86
CA SER A 178 -8.13 44.44 6.08
C SER A 178 -7.91 44.59 4.56
N TYR A 179 -6.72 44.97 4.10
CA TYR A 179 -6.38 45.05 2.67
C TYR A 179 -5.73 43.76 2.15
N ALA A 180 -5.06 43.02 3.04
CA ALA A 180 -4.45 41.73 2.74
C ALA A 180 -5.52 40.62 2.75
N ALA A 181 -6.31 40.53 1.67
CA ALA A 181 -7.22 39.41 1.48
C ALA A 181 -6.48 38.08 1.69
N THR A 182 -6.82 37.34 2.74
CA THR A 182 -6.23 36.04 3.01
C THR A 182 -6.53 35.10 1.84
N TRP A 183 -5.62 34.16 1.55
CA TRP A 183 -5.83 33.18 0.47
C TRP A 183 -7.14 32.38 0.65
N THR A 184 -7.60 32.26 1.89
CA THR A 184 -8.89 31.71 2.29
C THR A 184 -10.09 32.59 1.92
N ASP A 185 -10.00 33.91 2.04
CA ASP A 185 -11.11 34.81 1.68
C ASP A 185 -11.33 34.91 0.17
N LYS A 186 -10.26 34.85 -0.64
CA LYS A 186 -10.41 34.80 -2.12
C LYS A 186 -11.20 33.58 -2.62
N ASN A 187 -11.26 32.51 -1.84
CA ASN A 187 -12.03 31.31 -2.19
C ASN A 187 -13.46 31.35 -1.65
N LYS A 188 -13.74 32.10 -0.58
CA LYS A 188 -15.11 32.27 -0.07
C LYS A 188 -16.05 32.89 -1.11
N ASP A 189 -15.62 33.93 -1.81
CA ASP A 189 -16.43 34.58 -2.84
C ASP A 189 -16.69 33.65 -4.05
N ARG A 190 -15.80 32.68 -4.27
CA ARG A 190 -15.91 31.67 -5.33
C ARG A 190 -16.89 30.57 -4.97
N ASP A 191 -16.94 30.22 -3.68
CA ASP A 191 -17.85 29.23 -3.13
C ASP A 191 -19.24 29.82 -2.88
N GLU A 192 -19.36 31.08 -2.47
CA GLU A 192 -20.67 31.77 -2.33
C GLU A 192 -21.36 31.98 -3.67
N ARG A 193 -20.62 32.32 -4.74
CA ARG A 193 -21.18 32.35 -6.11
C ARG A 193 -21.55 30.98 -6.65
N ARG A 194 -21.05 29.90 -6.04
CA ARG A 194 -21.44 28.50 -6.31
C ARG A 194 -22.43 27.95 -5.28
N SER A 195 -22.75 28.72 -4.23
CA SER A 195 -23.72 28.38 -3.18
C SER A 195 -25.17 28.65 -3.62
N GLY A 196 -25.43 28.50 -4.92
CA GLY A 196 -26.72 28.08 -5.43
C GLY A 196 -26.71 26.57 -5.59
N SER A 197 -27.04 25.85 -4.51
CA SER A 197 -27.46 24.45 -4.51
C SER A 197 -26.66 23.45 -5.38
N THR A 198 -25.59 22.90 -4.81
CA THR A 198 -25.26 21.47 -5.05
C THR A 198 -24.88 20.84 -3.72
N THR A 199 -25.87 20.28 -3.02
CA THR A 199 -25.59 19.32 -1.95
C THR A 199 -24.84 18.13 -2.56
N SER A 200 -23.53 18.13 -2.35
CA SER A 200 -22.65 17.00 -2.64
C SER A 200 -21.91 16.63 -1.36
N GLN A 201 -22.69 16.18 -0.38
CA GLN A 201 -22.14 15.21 0.55
C GLN A 201 -21.72 14.01 -0.30
N LEU A 202 -20.41 13.85 -0.50
CA LEU A 202 -19.84 12.69 -1.17
C LEU A 202 -20.24 11.44 -0.38
N PRO A 203 -21.05 10.51 -0.94
CA PRO A 203 -21.20 9.22 -0.33
C PRO A 203 -19.91 8.43 -0.53
N SER A 204 -19.54 7.75 0.54
CA SER A 204 -18.62 6.64 0.58
C SER A 204 -18.78 5.70 -0.63
N THR A 205 -17.67 5.07 -1.00
CA THR A 205 -17.47 4.02 -2.03
C THR A 205 -17.58 4.47 -3.49
N ARG A 206 -16.40 4.54 -4.12
CA ARG A 206 -16.18 4.79 -5.56
C ARG A 206 -16.53 3.53 -6.36
N ASP A 207 -17.62 3.57 -7.13
CA ASP A 207 -17.93 2.62 -8.22
C ASP A 207 -17.65 3.27 -9.58
N TYR A 208 -16.37 3.44 -9.91
CA TYR A 208 -15.94 4.08 -11.18
C TYR A 208 -16.36 3.32 -12.44
N LEU A 209 -16.65 2.03 -12.34
CA LEU A 209 -17.05 1.20 -13.47
C LEU A 209 -18.53 1.37 -13.83
N ALA A 210 -19.38 1.63 -12.83
CA ALA A 210 -20.81 1.83 -13.06
C ALA A 210 -21.08 3.16 -13.76
N ASP A 211 -20.37 4.24 -13.39
CA ASP A 211 -20.61 5.59 -13.93
C ASP A 211 -20.13 5.75 -15.39
N PHE A 212 -19.25 4.88 -15.89
CA PHE A 212 -18.87 4.83 -17.32
C PHE A 212 -19.98 4.22 -18.21
N LEU A 213 -20.78 3.31 -17.67
CA LEU A 213 -21.87 2.65 -18.40
C LEU A 213 -23.19 3.45 -18.37
N VAL A 214 -23.27 4.48 -17.52
CA VAL A 214 -24.43 5.37 -17.47
C VAL A 214 -24.27 6.46 -18.52
N TRP A 215 -24.81 6.20 -19.71
CA TRP A 215 -25.04 7.25 -20.69
C TRP A 215 -25.99 8.29 -20.09
N LYS A 216 -25.48 9.48 -19.77
CA LYS A 216 -26.28 10.65 -19.41
C LYS A 216 -26.55 11.45 -20.67
N PRO A 217 -27.77 11.39 -21.25
CA PRO A 217 -28.06 12.19 -22.44
C PRO A 217 -27.98 13.69 -22.07
N PRO A 218 -27.53 14.57 -22.98
CA PRO A 218 -27.50 15.99 -22.73
C PRO A 218 -28.91 16.50 -22.42
N VAL A 219 -29.02 17.27 -21.34
CA VAL A 219 -30.25 17.99 -20.97
C VAL A 219 -30.63 18.93 -22.12
N ASP A 220 -31.89 18.88 -22.56
CA ASP A 220 -32.49 19.60 -23.70
C ASP A 220 -32.69 18.83 -25.04
N LEU A 221 -32.57 17.49 -25.08
CA LEU A 221 -32.95 16.71 -26.28
C LEU A 221 -34.45 16.85 -26.66
N GLU A 222 -35.34 17.00 -25.67
CA GLU A 222 -36.79 17.12 -25.89
C GLU A 222 -37.18 18.36 -26.70
N LYS A 223 -36.39 19.44 -26.60
CA LYS A 223 -36.68 20.72 -27.26
C LYS A 223 -36.00 20.85 -28.62
N ASN A 224 -35.06 19.97 -28.94
CA ASN A 224 -34.31 20.05 -30.18
C ASN A 224 -35.07 19.39 -31.34
N GLN A 225 -35.80 20.19 -32.10
CA GLN A 225 -36.57 19.74 -33.27
C GLN A 225 -35.69 19.02 -34.32
N ALA A 226 -34.42 19.42 -34.46
CA ALA A 226 -33.49 18.79 -35.38
C ALA A 226 -33.16 17.33 -35.02
N PHE A 227 -33.11 17.01 -33.72
CA PHE A 227 -32.87 15.65 -33.25
C PHE A 227 -34.03 14.71 -33.64
N TRP A 228 -35.28 15.13 -33.44
CA TRP A 228 -36.46 14.34 -33.81
C TRP A 228 -36.63 14.17 -35.31
N VAL A 229 -36.27 15.19 -36.11
CA VAL A 229 -36.25 15.08 -37.57
C VAL A 229 -35.18 14.07 -38.01
N ALA A 230 -33.98 14.12 -37.42
CA ALA A 230 -32.92 13.16 -37.72
C ALA A 230 -33.31 11.74 -37.29
N LEU A 231 -33.95 11.57 -36.12
CA LEU A 231 -34.39 10.28 -35.61
C LEU A 231 -35.47 9.66 -36.51
N THR A 232 -36.47 10.43 -36.92
CA THR A 232 -37.55 9.94 -37.80
C THR A 232 -37.03 9.61 -39.20
N LEU A 233 -36.12 10.43 -39.74
CA LEU A 233 -35.43 10.15 -41.00
C LEU A 233 -34.62 8.86 -40.89
N TRP A 234 -33.88 8.66 -39.80
CA TRP A 234 -33.07 7.45 -39.59
C TRP A 234 -33.93 6.19 -39.48
N VAL A 235 -35.01 6.21 -38.70
CA VAL A 235 -35.95 5.08 -38.58
C VAL A 235 -36.63 4.79 -39.93
N GLY A 236 -36.99 5.81 -40.70
CA GLY A 236 -37.53 5.64 -42.05
C GLY A 236 -36.52 4.99 -43.01
N LEU A 237 -35.26 5.41 -42.96
CA LEU A 237 -34.18 4.85 -43.78
C LEU A 237 -33.89 3.38 -43.43
N VAL A 238 -33.85 3.06 -42.13
CA VAL A 238 -33.68 1.67 -41.64
C VAL A 238 -34.88 0.81 -42.01
N GLY A 239 -36.10 1.33 -41.89
CA GLY A 239 -37.32 0.64 -42.31
C GLY A 239 -37.35 0.35 -43.81
N ALA A 240 -36.96 1.33 -44.64
CA ALA A 240 -36.85 1.16 -46.09
C ALA A 240 -35.77 0.14 -46.47
N ALA A 241 -34.62 0.15 -45.77
CA ALA A 241 -33.55 -0.81 -45.99
C ALA A 241 -33.99 -2.25 -45.67
N LEU A 242 -34.72 -2.47 -44.58
CA LEU A 242 -35.27 -3.78 -44.23
C LEU A 242 -36.36 -4.24 -45.21
N PHE A 243 -37.17 -3.31 -45.72
CA PHE A 243 -38.19 -3.63 -46.73
C PHE A 243 -37.59 -4.00 -48.09
N LEU A 244 -36.46 -3.40 -48.47
CA LEU A 244 -35.71 -3.77 -49.69
C LEU A 244 -34.93 -5.08 -49.57
N GLN A 245 -34.73 -5.57 -48.35
CA GLN A 245 -34.01 -6.81 -48.06
C GLN A 245 -34.96 -8.01 -47.85
N SER A 246 -36.27 -7.78 -47.93
CA SER A 246 -37.36 -8.78 -47.87
C SER A 246 -37.92 -9.04 -49.26
#